data_AF-A0A0C1DB00-F1
#
_entry.id   AF-A0A0C1DB00-F1
#
_cell.length_a   1.000
_cell.length_b   1.000
_cell.length_c   1.000
_cell.angle_alpha   90.00
_cell.angle_beta   90.00
_cell.angle_gamma   90.00
#
_symmetry.space_group_name_H-M   'P 1'
#
loop_
_entity.id
_entity.type
_entity.pdbx_description
1 polymer ?
#
loop_
_entity_poly.entity_id
_entity_poly.type
_entity_poly.pdbx_seq_one_letter_code
_entity_poly.pdbx_strand_id
1 'polypeptide(L)'
;MTDEQITARIEQEFKEKTFGVTEQYLEIHQPVYHNNQLQIARIDRERSDKLIVAYLPVLNERFYFAVYLDPGTEEITSVDTEANHCVYFLATSKKLTAAELKAMTTLTISTSWNKGDLKPNGKSTYRFSAVKIMPNTEPDEFEDKLRNLLTYLEQDKRGITELVSKANGYIQVAMDIHNGNGLIGGPYLDQKSISRMSDLGLAIDFDLHVRGESFR
;
A
#
# COMPACT_ATOMS: atom_id res chain seq x y z
N MET A 1 9.11 -12.67 -19.85
CA MET A 1 10.03 -12.98 -18.73
C MET A 1 9.32 -13.74 -17.63
N THR A 2 9.91 -14.84 -17.16
CA THR A 2 9.46 -15.60 -15.99
C THR A 2 9.91 -14.93 -14.69
N ASP A 3 9.32 -15.31 -13.55
CA ASP A 3 9.70 -14.79 -12.22
C ASP A 3 11.17 -15.13 -11.90
N GLU A 4 11.67 -16.30 -12.31
CA GLU A 4 13.06 -16.71 -12.10
C GLU A 4 14.03 -15.83 -12.89
N GLN A 5 13.69 -15.50 -14.14
CA GLN A 5 14.51 -14.60 -14.96
C GLN A 5 14.59 -13.21 -14.35
N ILE A 6 13.45 -12.67 -13.90
CA ILE A 6 13.37 -11.35 -13.25
C ILE A 6 14.21 -11.36 -11.97
N THR A 7 14.01 -12.37 -11.12
CA THR A 7 14.75 -12.49 -9.86
C THR A 7 16.25 -12.56 -10.09
N ALA A 8 16.71 -13.38 -11.03
CA ALA A 8 18.14 -13.50 -11.33
C ALA A 8 18.77 -12.18 -11.81
N ARG A 9 18.04 -11.40 -12.63
CA ARG A 9 18.52 -10.08 -13.11
C ARG A 9 18.63 -9.07 -11.96
N ILE A 10 17.63 -9.05 -11.08
CA ILE A 10 17.62 -8.17 -9.91
C ILE A 10 18.75 -8.55 -8.94
N GLU A 11 18.92 -9.85 -8.66
CA GLU A 11 20.02 -10.33 -7.82
C GLU A 11 21.38 -9.96 -8.38
N GLN A 12 21.55 -10.05 -9.70
CA GLN A 12 22.77 -9.62 -10.37
C GLN A 12 22.99 -8.11 -10.17
N GLU A 13 22.00 -7.27 -10.45
CA GLU A 13 22.13 -5.82 -10.31
C GLU A 13 22.43 -5.40 -8.86
N PHE A 14 21.75 -5.97 -7.86
CA PHE A 14 22.00 -5.59 -6.46
C PHE A 14 23.36 -6.09 -5.95
N LYS A 15 23.91 -7.14 -6.56
CA LYS A 15 25.26 -7.62 -6.29
C LYS A 15 26.32 -6.75 -6.95
N GLU A 16 26.19 -6.52 -8.26
CA GLU A 16 27.20 -5.89 -9.12
C GLU A 16 27.10 -4.36 -9.14
N LYS A 17 25.91 -3.79 -8.85
CA LYS A 17 25.60 -2.36 -8.78
C LYS A 17 25.96 -1.64 -10.06
N THR A 18 25.47 -2.14 -11.19
CA THR A 18 25.84 -1.55 -12.49
C THR A 18 25.18 -0.19 -12.70
N PHE A 19 24.05 0.07 -12.03
CA PHE A 19 23.42 1.39 -12.00
C PHE A 19 23.95 2.19 -10.81
N GLY A 20 24.39 3.42 -11.05
CA GLY A 20 24.86 4.32 -9.97
C GLY A 20 23.78 4.63 -8.92
N VAL A 21 22.50 4.64 -9.32
CA VAL A 21 21.39 4.79 -8.36
C VAL A 21 21.28 3.59 -7.42
N THR A 22 21.54 2.36 -7.89
CA THR A 22 21.56 1.16 -7.04
C THR A 22 22.66 1.27 -6.00
N GLU A 23 23.87 1.69 -6.40
CA GLU A 23 24.96 1.93 -5.45
C GLU A 23 24.55 2.95 -4.38
N GLN A 24 24.03 4.10 -4.80
CA GLN A 24 23.60 5.17 -3.89
C GLN A 24 22.52 4.72 -2.89
N TYR A 25 21.52 3.96 -3.33
CA TYR A 25 20.50 3.42 -2.43
C TYR A 25 21.09 2.42 -1.44
N LEU A 26 21.97 1.53 -1.89
CA LEU A 26 22.57 0.48 -1.06
C LEU A 26 23.63 1.01 -0.08
N GLU A 27 24.09 2.26 -0.22
CA GLU A 27 24.92 2.92 0.79
C GLU A 27 24.16 3.24 2.08
N ILE A 28 22.85 3.51 1.98
CA ILE A 28 22.03 3.97 3.10
C ILE A 28 20.91 2.99 3.49
N HIS A 29 20.57 2.05 2.61
CA HIS A 29 19.50 1.09 2.80
C HIS A 29 19.95 -0.34 2.51
N GLN A 30 19.22 -1.31 3.05
CA GLN A 30 19.49 -2.72 2.84
C GLN A 30 18.23 -3.45 2.39
N PRO A 31 18.24 -4.21 1.28
CA PRO A 31 17.09 -5.04 0.91
C PRO A 31 16.96 -6.22 1.89
N VAL A 32 15.74 -6.74 2.04
CA VAL A 32 15.52 -7.93 2.87
C VAL A 32 15.93 -9.19 2.11
N TYR A 33 16.62 -10.09 2.81
CA TYR A 33 17.00 -11.41 2.31
C TYR A 33 16.31 -12.52 3.12
N HIS A 34 15.89 -13.59 2.43
CA HIS A 34 15.44 -14.82 3.06
C HIS A 34 16.22 -16.00 2.47
N ASN A 35 16.85 -16.81 3.32
CA ASN A 35 17.72 -17.93 2.88
C ASN A 35 18.79 -17.51 1.84
N ASN A 36 19.42 -16.34 2.05
CA ASN A 36 20.39 -15.71 1.16
C ASN A 36 19.87 -15.31 -0.24
N GLN A 37 18.55 -15.33 -0.46
CA GLN A 37 17.92 -14.84 -1.69
C GLN A 37 17.23 -13.51 -1.43
N LEU A 38 17.24 -12.61 -2.42
CA LEU A 38 16.51 -11.35 -2.32
C LEU A 38 15.02 -11.65 -2.17
N GLN A 39 14.39 -11.01 -1.19
CA GLN A 39 12.94 -11.09 -1.07
C GLN A 39 12.31 -10.17 -2.11
N ILE A 40 11.42 -10.71 -2.94
CA ILE A 40 10.55 -9.93 -3.83
C ILE A 40 9.14 -10.03 -3.27
N ALA A 41 8.57 -8.88 -2.90
CA ALA A 41 7.25 -8.80 -2.28
C ALA A 41 6.12 -8.88 -3.32
N ARG A 42 6.35 -8.37 -4.53
CA ARG A 42 5.44 -8.49 -5.69
C ARG A 42 6.21 -8.27 -6.99
N ILE A 43 5.77 -8.95 -8.04
CA ILE A 43 6.13 -8.63 -9.44
C ILE A 43 4.85 -8.19 -10.16
N ASP A 44 4.75 -6.90 -10.43
CA ASP A 44 3.63 -6.32 -11.15
C ASP A 44 3.88 -6.29 -12.66
N ARG A 45 2.85 -6.65 -13.42
CA ARG A 45 2.87 -6.75 -14.89
C ARG A 45 1.66 -6.07 -15.53
N GLU A 46 0.80 -5.46 -14.72
CA GLU A 46 -0.51 -4.94 -15.14
C GLU A 46 -0.48 -3.43 -15.40
N ARG A 47 0.69 -2.81 -15.27
CA ARG A 47 0.92 -1.38 -15.45
C ARG A 47 0.55 -0.90 -16.85
N SER A 48 0.04 0.33 -16.93
CA SER A 48 -0.32 0.97 -18.20
C SER A 48 0.88 1.25 -19.12
N ASP A 49 2.07 1.43 -18.55
CA ASP A 49 3.32 1.64 -19.30
C ASP A 49 3.93 0.36 -19.87
N LYS A 50 3.34 -0.81 -19.55
CA LYS A 50 3.78 -2.16 -19.94
C LYS A 50 5.14 -2.58 -19.39
N LEU A 51 5.72 -1.82 -18.47
CA LEU A 51 6.92 -2.25 -17.75
C LEU A 51 6.53 -3.28 -16.68
N ILE A 52 7.47 -4.16 -16.37
CA ILE A 52 7.38 -5.04 -15.22
C ILE A 52 8.02 -4.31 -14.03
N VAL A 53 7.37 -4.30 -12.87
CA VAL A 53 7.94 -3.72 -11.65
C VAL A 53 8.04 -4.78 -10.56
N ALA A 54 9.25 -5.01 -10.08
CA ALA A 54 9.50 -5.84 -8.92
C ALA A 54 9.69 -4.97 -7.68
N TYR A 55 8.90 -5.24 -6.64
CA TYR A 55 8.96 -4.54 -5.36
C TYR A 55 9.78 -5.34 -4.36
N LEU A 56 10.88 -4.78 -3.90
CA LEU A 56 11.75 -5.38 -2.90
C LEU A 56 11.61 -4.63 -1.58
N PRO A 57 11.27 -5.32 -0.47
CA PRO A 57 11.19 -4.68 0.83
C PRO A 57 12.58 -4.24 1.30
N VAL A 58 12.59 -3.08 1.97
CA VAL A 58 13.78 -2.48 2.58
C VAL A 58 13.77 -2.78 4.08
N LEU A 59 14.91 -3.22 4.62
CA LEU A 59 15.05 -3.63 6.00
C LEU A 59 14.73 -2.47 6.95
N ASN A 60 13.85 -2.70 7.92
CA ASN A 60 13.36 -1.72 8.91
C ASN A 60 12.60 -0.53 8.34
N GLU A 61 12.34 -0.52 7.04
CA GLU A 61 11.62 0.54 6.36
C GLU A 61 10.26 0.06 5.88
N ARG A 62 9.41 1.03 5.52
CA ARG A 62 8.06 0.75 5.03
C ARG A 62 7.90 0.96 3.54
N PHE A 63 8.78 1.70 2.88
CA PHE A 63 8.81 1.81 1.42
C PHE A 63 9.56 0.63 0.79
N TYR A 64 9.56 0.56 -0.54
CA TYR A 64 10.16 -0.52 -1.30
C TYR A 64 11.25 0.03 -2.22
N PHE A 65 12.24 -0.79 -2.57
CA PHE A 65 12.91 -0.60 -3.85
C PHE A 65 11.98 -1.09 -4.96
N ALA A 66 11.88 -0.32 -6.03
CA ALA A 66 11.17 -0.69 -7.24
C ALA A 66 12.18 -0.84 -8.38
N VAL A 67 12.20 -2.03 -8.96
CA VAL A 67 13.05 -2.35 -10.11
C VAL A 67 12.16 -2.49 -11.32
N TYR A 68 12.38 -1.64 -12.32
CA TYR A 68 11.61 -1.61 -13.56
C TYR A 68 12.35 -2.40 -14.62
N LEU A 69 11.64 -3.30 -15.30
CA LEU A 69 12.16 -4.13 -16.37
C LEU A 69 11.32 -3.97 -17.63
N ASP A 70 12.01 -3.89 -18.77
CA ASP A 70 11.35 -3.91 -20.07
C ASP A 70 11.18 -5.38 -20.53
N PRO A 71 9.95 -5.88 -20.69
CA PRO A 71 9.73 -7.27 -21.10
C PRO A 71 10.17 -7.57 -22.55
N GLY A 72 10.37 -6.54 -23.38
CA GLY A 72 10.83 -6.65 -24.77
C GLY A 72 12.35 -6.78 -24.90
N THR A 73 13.13 -6.09 -24.07
CA THR A 73 14.59 -6.22 -24.03
C THR A 73 15.09 -7.20 -22.97
N GLU A 74 14.24 -7.54 -22.01
CA GLU A 74 14.57 -8.33 -20.82
C GLU A 74 15.65 -7.68 -19.92
N GLU A 75 15.75 -6.36 -19.94
CA GLU A 75 16.72 -5.57 -19.18
C GLU A 75 16.04 -4.77 -18.07
N ILE A 76 16.80 -4.54 -16.99
CA ILE A 76 16.43 -3.54 -15.98
C ILE A 76 16.60 -2.16 -16.62
N THR A 77 15.58 -1.33 -16.57
CA THR A 77 15.60 0.03 -17.12
C THR A 77 15.89 1.07 -16.05
N SER A 78 15.47 0.81 -14.81
CA SER A 78 15.68 1.73 -13.68
C SER A 78 15.49 1.03 -12.34
N VAL A 79 16.09 1.63 -11.30
CA VAL A 79 15.86 1.30 -9.89
C VAL A 79 15.51 2.60 -9.17
N ASP A 80 14.41 2.59 -8.40
CA ASP A 80 13.95 3.71 -7.59
C ASP A 80 13.42 3.20 -6.23
N THR A 81 12.91 4.10 -5.40
CA THR A 81 12.10 3.81 -4.23
C THR A 81 10.63 4.11 -4.52
N GLU A 82 9.76 3.18 -4.15
CA GLU A 82 8.31 3.35 -4.25
C GLU A 82 7.69 3.42 -2.86
N ALA A 83 6.75 4.35 -2.71
CA ALA A 83 6.05 4.54 -1.45
C ALA A 83 5.19 3.31 -1.13
N ASN A 84 5.08 3.00 0.16
CA ASN A 84 4.08 2.03 0.58
C ASN A 84 2.72 2.69 0.72
N HIS A 85 1.76 2.19 -0.05
CA HIS A 85 0.38 2.66 -0.05
C HIS A 85 -0.51 1.70 0.75
N CYS A 86 -1.04 2.18 1.87
CA CYS A 86 -2.08 1.48 2.61
C CYS A 86 -3.43 2.18 2.37
N VAL A 87 -4.21 1.67 1.43
CA VAL A 87 -5.54 2.22 1.07
C VAL A 87 -6.62 1.28 1.60
N TYR A 88 -7.50 1.78 2.47
CA TYR A 88 -8.52 0.96 3.11
C TYR A 88 -9.75 1.76 3.48
N PHE A 89 -10.89 1.08 3.56
CA PHE A 89 -12.09 1.65 4.17
C PHE A 89 -12.02 1.50 5.68
N LEU A 90 -12.39 2.55 6.42
CA LEU A 90 -12.48 2.56 7.87
C LEU A 90 -13.82 3.16 8.28
N ALA A 91 -14.55 2.44 9.15
CA ALA A 91 -15.71 2.96 9.85
C ALA A 91 -15.45 2.95 11.35
N THR A 92 -15.73 4.07 12.02
CA THR A 92 -15.46 4.28 13.45
C THR A 92 -16.69 4.76 14.21
N SER A 93 -16.90 4.23 15.41
CA SER A 93 -18.00 4.68 16.27
C SER A 93 -17.60 4.78 17.74
N LYS A 94 -18.03 5.86 18.39
CA LYS A 94 -17.93 6.01 19.85
C LYS A 94 -19.07 5.32 20.61
N LYS A 95 -20.13 4.89 19.90
CA LYS A 95 -21.36 4.32 20.45
C LYS A 95 -21.53 2.84 20.13
N LEU A 96 -21.26 2.44 18.89
CA LEU A 96 -21.42 1.06 18.42
C LEU A 96 -20.20 0.21 18.75
N THR A 97 -20.43 -1.08 18.93
CA THR A 97 -19.43 -2.13 19.09
C THR A 97 -18.91 -2.60 17.72
N ALA A 98 -17.75 -3.26 17.71
CA ALA A 98 -17.22 -3.89 16.50
C ALA A 98 -18.18 -4.94 15.91
N ALA A 99 -18.94 -5.65 16.74
CA ALA A 99 -19.91 -6.64 16.28
C ALA A 99 -21.09 -5.99 15.55
N GLU A 100 -21.63 -4.90 16.08
CA GLU A 100 -22.69 -4.13 15.42
C GLU A 100 -22.23 -3.52 14.10
N LEU A 101 -20.99 -3.00 14.05
CA LEU A 101 -20.40 -2.50 12.82
C LEU A 101 -20.23 -3.61 11.77
N LYS A 102 -19.72 -4.77 12.17
CA LYS A 102 -19.59 -5.95 11.28
C LYS A 102 -20.92 -6.37 10.70
N ALA A 103 -22.00 -6.33 11.48
CA ALA A 103 -23.32 -6.76 11.04
C ALA A 103 -23.95 -5.84 9.97
N MET A 104 -23.42 -4.63 9.76
CA MET A 104 -23.94 -3.69 8.75
C MET A 104 -23.56 -4.06 7.33
N THR A 105 -22.53 -4.90 7.13
CA THR A 105 -22.08 -5.28 5.79
C THR A 105 -21.84 -6.78 5.67
N THR A 106 -21.98 -7.30 4.46
CA THR A 106 -21.64 -8.69 4.13
C THR A 106 -20.17 -8.86 3.71
N LEU A 107 -19.42 -7.77 3.58
CA LEU A 107 -18.02 -7.81 3.17
C LEU A 107 -17.11 -8.38 4.26
N THR A 108 -16.00 -8.99 3.85
CA THR A 108 -15.00 -9.50 4.77
C THR A 108 -14.26 -8.35 5.44
N ILE A 109 -14.30 -8.32 6.77
CA ILE A 109 -13.57 -7.34 7.57
C ILE A 109 -12.14 -7.81 7.79
N SER A 110 -11.17 -7.00 7.38
CA SER A 110 -9.74 -7.28 7.54
C SER A 110 -9.33 -7.20 9.00
N THR A 111 -9.72 -6.13 9.70
CA THR A 111 -9.47 -5.98 11.14
C THR A 111 -10.59 -5.20 11.83
N SER A 112 -10.74 -5.38 13.13
CA SER A 112 -11.73 -4.68 13.94
C SER A 112 -11.29 -4.60 15.39
N TRP A 113 -11.78 -3.61 16.12
CA TRP A 113 -11.56 -3.47 17.56
C TRP A 113 -12.75 -2.77 18.21
N ASN A 114 -12.93 -2.98 19.50
CA ASN A 114 -13.87 -2.22 20.31
C ASN A 114 -13.18 -1.03 20.98
N LYS A 115 -13.99 -0.03 21.30
CA LYS A 115 -13.60 1.01 22.25
C LYS A 115 -13.21 0.35 23.59
N GLY A 116 -12.05 0.73 24.12
CA GLY A 116 -11.52 0.18 25.37
C GLY A 116 -10.54 -0.97 25.18
N ASP A 117 -10.52 -1.62 24.01
CA ASP A 117 -9.52 -2.66 23.71
C ASP A 117 -8.11 -2.07 23.75
N LEU A 118 -7.13 -2.87 24.18
CA LEU A 118 -5.73 -2.47 24.22
C LEU A 118 -5.17 -2.39 22.79
N LYS A 119 -4.46 -1.31 22.48
CA LYS A 119 -3.75 -1.17 21.20
C LYS A 119 -2.58 -2.16 21.12
N PRO A 120 -2.08 -2.49 19.91
CA PRO A 120 -0.93 -3.39 19.74
C PRO A 120 0.32 -2.97 20.51
N ASN A 121 0.47 -1.68 20.82
CA ASN A 121 1.59 -1.17 21.61
C ASN A 121 1.51 -1.50 23.11
N GLY A 122 0.40 -2.07 23.59
CA GLY A 122 0.19 -2.45 24.99
C GLY A 122 0.06 -1.29 25.98
N LYS A 123 0.15 -0.03 25.52
CA LYS A 123 0.31 1.17 26.38
C LYS A 123 -0.93 2.05 26.45
N SER A 124 -1.89 1.84 25.56
CA SER A 124 -3.08 2.69 25.47
C SER A 124 -4.25 1.92 24.89
N THR A 125 -5.47 2.37 25.16
CA THR A 125 -6.69 1.74 24.64
C THR A 125 -7.26 2.51 23.44
N TYR A 126 -8.08 1.84 22.63
CA TYR A 126 -8.82 2.49 21.56
C TYR A 126 -9.93 3.39 22.11
N ARG A 127 -10.07 4.60 21.55
CA ARG A 127 -11.07 5.60 21.97
C ARG A 127 -12.44 5.42 21.29
N PHE A 128 -12.52 4.54 20.32
CA PHE A 128 -13.69 4.21 19.51
C PHE A 128 -13.58 2.76 19.03
N SER A 129 -14.71 2.15 18.69
CA SER A 129 -14.75 0.87 17.98
C SER A 129 -14.59 1.11 16.49
N ALA A 130 -14.04 0.15 15.75
CA ALA A 130 -13.91 0.26 14.31
C ALA A 130 -13.95 -1.08 13.58
N VAL A 131 -14.22 -0.99 12.28
CA VAL A 131 -14.00 -2.04 11.29
C VAL A 131 -13.20 -1.48 10.12
N LYS A 132 -12.23 -2.26 9.64
CA LYS A 132 -11.34 -1.94 8.52
C LYS A 132 -11.52 -2.98 7.42
N ILE A 133 -11.63 -2.50 6.18
CA ILE A 133 -11.69 -3.33 4.96
C ILE A 133 -10.53 -2.93 4.06
N MET A 134 -9.63 -3.87 3.78
CA MET A 134 -8.41 -3.69 3.00
C MET A 134 -8.19 -4.93 2.12
N PRO A 135 -8.73 -4.97 0.90
CA PRO A 135 -8.70 -6.14 0.05
C PRO A 135 -7.32 -6.41 -0.60
N ASN A 136 -6.47 -5.38 -0.74
CA ASN A 136 -5.13 -5.50 -1.31
C ASN A 136 -4.07 -5.09 -0.27
N THR A 137 -3.31 -6.08 0.21
CA THR A 137 -2.22 -5.89 1.19
C THR A 137 -0.82 -5.90 0.59
N GLU A 138 -0.69 -6.22 -0.71
CA GLU A 138 0.59 -6.30 -1.41
C GLU A 138 1.13 -4.90 -1.75
N PRO A 139 2.42 -4.72 -2.09
CA PRO A 139 2.89 -3.46 -2.67
C PRO A 139 2.10 -3.13 -3.96
N ASP A 140 1.78 -1.86 -4.20
CA ASP A 140 1.07 -1.45 -5.42
C ASP A 140 1.05 0.08 -5.54
N GLU A 141 0.66 0.56 -6.72
CA GLU A 141 0.29 1.96 -6.91
C GLU A 141 -0.97 2.33 -6.12
N PHE A 142 -1.05 3.60 -5.71
CA PHE A 142 -2.20 4.13 -4.97
C PHE A 142 -3.50 3.98 -5.76
N GLU A 143 -3.45 4.29 -7.05
CA GLU A 143 -4.58 4.32 -7.97
C GLU A 143 -5.18 2.93 -8.14
N ASP A 144 -4.36 1.90 -8.29
CA ASP A 144 -4.80 0.51 -8.41
C ASP A 144 -5.41 0.01 -7.10
N LYS A 145 -4.78 0.32 -5.97
CA LYS A 145 -5.35 0.00 -4.65
C LYS A 145 -6.68 0.69 -4.39
N LEU A 146 -6.83 1.96 -4.77
CA LEU A 146 -8.09 2.67 -4.65
C LEU A 146 -9.16 2.06 -5.54
N ARG A 147 -8.85 1.77 -6.82
CA ARG A 147 -9.78 1.12 -7.75
C ARG A 147 -10.23 -0.24 -7.24
N ASN A 148 -9.28 -1.04 -6.72
CA ASN A 148 -9.54 -2.37 -6.14
C ASN A 148 -10.41 -2.28 -4.88
N LEU A 149 -10.12 -1.34 -3.98
CA LEU A 149 -10.95 -1.07 -2.81
C LEU A 149 -12.37 -0.70 -3.23
N LEU A 150 -12.55 0.28 -4.12
CA LEU A 150 -13.87 0.71 -4.58
C LEU A 150 -14.65 -0.45 -5.22
N THR A 151 -14.00 -1.27 -6.05
CA THR A 151 -14.63 -2.46 -6.65
C THR A 151 -15.10 -3.45 -5.60
N TYR A 152 -14.33 -3.62 -4.52
CA TYR A 152 -14.70 -4.47 -3.41
C TYR A 152 -15.87 -3.90 -2.60
N LEU A 153 -15.83 -2.60 -2.27
CA LEU A 153 -16.91 -1.93 -1.52
C LEU A 153 -18.24 -1.94 -2.26
N GLU A 154 -18.21 -1.82 -3.59
CA GLU A 154 -19.40 -1.82 -4.44
C GLU A 154 -20.16 -3.16 -4.46
N GLN A 155 -19.56 -4.25 -3.99
CA GLN A 155 -20.23 -5.54 -3.84
C GLN A 155 -21.33 -5.49 -2.77
N ASP A 156 -21.26 -4.55 -1.82
CA ASP A 156 -22.30 -4.30 -0.82
C ASP A 156 -22.51 -2.79 -0.58
N LYS A 157 -22.97 -2.09 -1.63
CA LYS A 157 -23.23 -0.64 -1.58
C LYS A 157 -24.11 -0.23 -0.39
N ARG A 158 -25.12 -1.06 -0.08
CA ARG A 158 -26.06 -0.78 1.02
C ARG A 158 -25.33 -0.81 2.36
N GLY A 159 -24.57 -1.86 2.63
CA GLY A 159 -23.83 -1.97 3.89
C GLY A 159 -22.76 -0.89 4.05
N ILE A 160 -22.07 -0.52 2.96
CA ILE A 160 -21.11 0.59 2.99
C ILE A 160 -21.79 1.93 3.26
N THR A 161 -22.90 2.22 2.58
CA THR A 161 -23.68 3.46 2.84
C THR A 161 -24.19 3.53 4.28
N GLU A 162 -24.59 2.38 4.84
CA GLU A 162 -24.99 2.29 6.25
C GLU A 162 -23.83 2.58 7.20
N LEU A 163 -22.65 2.01 6.94
CA LEU A 163 -21.43 2.28 7.72
C LEU A 163 -21.00 3.74 7.61
N VAL A 164 -21.08 4.35 6.43
CA VAL A 164 -20.82 5.78 6.21
C VAL A 164 -21.74 6.64 7.09
N SER A 165 -23.05 6.41 6.99
CA SER A 165 -24.05 7.24 7.67
C SER A 165 -24.12 7.03 9.19
N LYS A 166 -23.91 5.81 9.68
CA LYS A 166 -24.06 5.47 11.11
C LYS A 166 -22.74 5.41 11.88
N ALA A 167 -21.61 5.30 11.19
CA ALA A 167 -20.32 5.00 11.81
C ALA A 167 -19.14 5.71 11.14
N ASN A 168 -19.31 6.96 10.68
CA ASN A 168 -18.23 7.79 10.12
C ASN A 168 -17.32 6.99 9.17
N GLY A 169 -17.92 6.33 8.18
CA GLY A 169 -17.19 5.54 7.18
C GLY A 169 -16.48 6.44 6.16
N TYR A 170 -15.22 6.15 5.86
CA TYR A 170 -14.42 6.87 4.87
C TYR A 170 -13.26 6.00 4.36
N ILE A 171 -12.57 6.45 3.31
CA ILE A 171 -11.32 5.84 2.84
C ILE A 171 -10.16 6.51 3.58
N GLN A 172 -9.32 5.70 4.24
CA GLN A 172 -8.04 6.14 4.75
C GLN A 172 -6.94 5.71 3.79
N VAL A 173 -6.04 6.65 3.51
CA VAL A 173 -4.78 6.41 2.82
C VAL A 173 -3.66 6.71 3.78
N ALA A 174 -2.79 5.74 4.03
CA ALA A 174 -1.50 5.98 4.67
C ALA A 174 -0.38 5.72 3.67
N MET A 175 0.52 6.68 3.51
CA MET A 175 1.67 6.59 2.61
C MET A 175 2.96 6.70 3.42
N ASP A 176 3.87 5.75 3.25
CA ASP A 176 5.23 5.82 3.81
C ASP A 176 6.22 6.02 2.66
N ILE A 177 6.87 7.18 2.64
CA ILE A 177 7.68 7.69 1.52
C ILE A 177 9.13 7.83 1.96
N HIS A 178 10.06 7.50 1.06
CA HIS A 178 11.49 7.63 1.32
C HIS A 178 11.94 9.09 1.45
N ASN A 179 12.71 9.41 2.49
CA ASN A 179 13.19 10.75 2.83
C ASN A 179 14.23 11.31 1.85
N GLY A 180 14.94 10.46 1.12
CA GLY A 180 15.86 10.90 0.07
C GLY A 180 15.14 11.45 -1.18
N ASN A 181 13.83 11.25 -1.31
CA ASN A 181 13.09 11.70 -2.48
C ASN A 181 12.88 13.22 -2.39
N GLY A 182 13.54 13.97 -3.27
CA GLY A 182 13.44 15.44 -3.31
C GLY A 182 12.04 15.97 -3.66
N LEU A 183 11.16 15.10 -4.17
CA LEU A 183 9.74 15.35 -4.36
C LEU A 183 8.95 14.25 -3.69
N ILE A 184 8.11 14.63 -2.73
CA ILE A 184 7.07 13.77 -2.18
C ILE A 184 5.96 13.75 -3.25
N GLY A 185 5.92 12.68 -4.05
CA GLY A 185 4.93 12.49 -5.11
C GLY A 185 3.49 12.64 -4.59
N GLY A 186 2.55 12.89 -5.51
CA GLY A 186 1.15 13.13 -5.17
C GLY A 186 0.23 12.01 -5.68
N PRO A 187 -0.76 11.56 -4.88
CA PRO A 187 -1.78 10.64 -5.35
C PRO A 187 -2.64 11.30 -6.44
N TYR A 188 -2.96 10.57 -7.49
CA TYR A 188 -3.89 11.02 -8.54
C TYR A 188 -5.27 10.38 -8.35
N LEU A 189 -6.30 11.24 -8.30
CA LEU A 189 -7.70 10.81 -8.25
C LEU A 189 -8.36 11.06 -9.60
N ASP A 190 -8.58 10.00 -10.37
CA ASP A 190 -9.30 10.11 -11.63
C ASP A 190 -10.80 10.39 -11.42
N GLN A 191 -11.44 10.95 -12.44
CA GLN A 191 -12.86 11.31 -12.39
C GLN A 191 -13.77 10.11 -12.07
N LYS A 192 -13.38 8.91 -12.54
CA LYS A 192 -14.15 7.68 -12.32
C LYS A 192 -14.13 7.29 -10.85
N SER A 193 -12.99 7.34 -10.19
CA SER A 193 -12.81 7.01 -8.78
C SER A 193 -13.53 8.03 -7.90
N ILE A 194 -13.44 9.33 -8.23
CA ILE A 194 -14.19 10.38 -7.54
C ILE A 194 -15.70 10.12 -7.62
N SER A 195 -16.21 9.76 -8.81
CA SER A 195 -17.64 9.47 -8.99
C SER A 195 -18.08 8.26 -8.17
N ARG A 196 -17.30 7.17 -8.18
CA ARG A 196 -17.58 5.96 -7.40
C ARG A 196 -17.56 6.21 -5.89
N MET A 197 -16.62 7.04 -5.41
CA MET A 197 -16.58 7.48 -4.01
C MET A 197 -17.82 8.28 -3.65
N SER A 198 -18.23 9.22 -4.51
CA SER A 198 -19.44 10.03 -4.31
C SER A 198 -20.69 9.15 -4.23
N ASP A 199 -20.81 8.15 -5.11
CA ASP A 199 -21.95 7.22 -5.12
C ASP A 199 -22.07 6.40 -3.82
N LEU A 200 -20.95 6.16 -3.14
CA LEU A 200 -20.88 5.47 -1.86
C LEU A 200 -20.94 6.44 -0.66
N GLY A 201 -20.99 7.75 -0.89
CA GLY A 201 -20.95 8.79 0.16
C GLY A 201 -19.61 8.88 0.88
N LEU A 202 -18.51 8.44 0.25
CA LEU A 202 -17.20 8.32 0.87
C LEU A 202 -16.43 9.64 0.84
N ALA A 203 -15.87 10.02 1.99
CA ALA A 203 -14.72 10.92 2.05
C ALA A 203 -13.41 10.13 1.91
N ILE A 204 -12.30 10.84 1.69
CA ILE A 204 -10.94 10.29 1.71
C ILE A 204 -10.05 11.14 2.59
N ASP A 205 -9.20 10.49 3.38
CA ASP A 205 -8.22 11.12 4.26
C ASP A 205 -6.81 10.58 3.96
N PHE A 206 -5.83 11.49 3.95
CA PHE A 206 -4.44 11.19 3.58
C PHE A 206 -3.50 11.45 4.75
N ASP A 207 -2.79 10.40 5.15
CA ASP A 207 -1.79 10.42 6.20
C ASP A 207 -0.41 10.10 5.61
N LEU A 208 0.38 11.15 5.36
CA LEU A 208 1.66 11.07 4.64
C LEU A 208 2.82 11.07 5.62
N HIS A 209 3.68 10.07 5.53
CA HIS A 209 4.85 9.91 6.37
C HIS A 209 6.11 9.88 5.52
N VAL A 210 7.13 10.61 5.96
CA VAL A 210 8.48 10.55 5.40
C VAL A 210 9.35 9.72 6.34
N ARG A 211 10.08 8.75 5.80
CA ARG A 211 10.88 7.76 6.55
C ARG A 211 12.19 7.41 5.84
N GLY A 212 13.09 6.74 6.54
CA GLY A 212 14.42 6.38 6.03
C GLY A 212 15.45 7.48 6.14
N GLU A 213 16.71 7.08 5.96
CA GLU A 213 17.86 7.97 5.85
C GLU A 213 17.79 8.79 4.55
N SER A 214 18.25 10.03 4.60
CA SER A 214 18.45 10.84 3.39
C SER A 214 19.78 10.49 2.73
N PHE A 215 19.89 10.74 1.42
CA PHE A 215 21.19 10.71 0.75
C PHE A 215 22.16 11.71 1.38
N ARG A 216 23.46 11.40 1.31
CA ARG A 216 24.54 12.22 1.84
C ARG A 216 25.05 13.23 0.82
#